data_AF-A0A3C1TAS2-F1
#
_entry.id   AF-A0A3C1TAS2-F1
#
_cell.length_a   1.000
_cell.length_b   1.000
_cell.length_c   1.000
_cell.angle_alpha   90.00
_cell.angle_beta   90.00
_cell.angle_gamma   90.00
#
_symmetry.space_group_name_H-M   'P 1'
#
loop_
_entity.id
_entity.type
_entity.pdbx_description
1 polymer ?
#
loop_
_entity_poly.entity_id
_entity_poly.type
_entity_poly.pdbx_seq_one_letter_code
_entity_poly.pdbx_strand_id
1 'polypeptide(L)' 'VYTVANSKLPINATHSDESSGIGLQNVKRRLELSYPDSFELEVENTTDEYCVRLKLNLV' A
#
# COMPACT_ATOMS: atom_id res chain seq x y z
N VAL A 1 1.83 5.74 13.31
CA VAL A 1 2.20 5.02 12.08
C VAL A 1 1.43 3.71 12.06
N TYR A 2 0.73 3.41 10.97
CA TYR A 2 -0.05 2.20 10.78
C TYR A 2 0.64 1.33 9.72
N THR A 3 0.72 0.03 9.95
CA THR A 3 1.43 -0.90 9.06
C THR A 3 0.58 -2.15 8.85
N VAL A 4 0.46 -2.58 7.60
CA VAL A 4 -0.19 -3.83 7.22
C VAL A 4 0.74 -4.58 6.30
N ALA A 5 1.00 -5.85 6.61
CA ALA A 5 1.85 -6.71 5.80
C ALA A 5 1.18 -8.07 5.60
N ASN A 6 1.37 -8.62 4.40
CA ASN A 6 0.85 -9.94 4.04
C ASN A 6 1.92 -10.71 3.27
N SER A 7 2.15 -11.96 3.67
CA SER A 7 3.05 -12.85 2.95
C SER A 7 2.49 -13.19 1.57
N LYS A 8 3.37 -13.23 0.57
CA LYS A 8 3.07 -13.67 -0.77
C LYS A 8 3.34 -15.16 -0.90
N LEU A 9 2.52 -15.84 -1.70
CA LEU A 9 2.78 -17.23 -2.05
C LEU A 9 3.98 -17.30 -3.00
N PRO A 10 4.84 -18.32 -2.88
CA PRO A 10 6.03 -18.45 -3.71
C PRO A 10 5.69 -18.55 -5.21
N ILE A 11 6.54 -17.91 -5.99
CA ILE A 11 6.48 -17.49 -7.41
C ILE A 11 6.18 -18.56 -8.48
N ASN A 12 5.79 -19.79 -8.10
CA ASN A 12 5.38 -20.83 -9.05
C ASN A 12 3.93 -20.65 -9.57
N ALA A 13 3.20 -19.67 -9.05
CA ALA A 13 1.94 -19.23 -9.62
C ALA A 13 2.20 -17.97 -10.44
N THR A 14 2.14 -18.10 -11.76
CA THR A 14 2.10 -17.00 -12.72
C THR A 14 1.08 -15.95 -12.29
N HIS A 15 1.53 -14.87 -11.66
CA HIS A 15 0.71 -13.70 -11.46
C HIS A 15 1.59 -12.50 -11.79
N SER A 16 1.43 -12.05 -13.04
CA SER A 16 1.80 -10.73 -13.50
C SER A 16 1.55 -9.71 -12.39
N ASP A 17 2.56 -8.88 -12.08
CA ASP A 17 2.55 -7.68 -11.22
C ASP A 17 1.52 -6.59 -11.66
N GLU A 18 0.49 -7.00 -12.40
CA GLU A 18 -0.59 -6.23 -13.00
C GLU A 18 -1.88 -6.30 -12.16
N SER A 19 -1.81 -6.67 -10.86
CA SER A 19 -2.88 -6.27 -9.95
C SER A 19 -2.75 -4.75 -9.74
N SER A 20 -3.18 -3.98 -10.74
CA SER A 20 -3.44 -2.53 -10.69
C SER A 20 -4.62 -2.25 -9.76
N GLY A 21 -4.53 -2.78 -8.54
CA GLY A 21 -5.57 -2.82 -7.54
C GLY A 21 -6.03 -1.41 -7.27
N ILE A 22 -7.21 -1.07 -7.80
CA ILE A 22 -7.93 0.18 -7.55
C ILE A 22 -8.00 0.51 -6.05
N GLY A 23 -7.82 -0.49 -5.18
CA GLY A 23 -7.73 -0.34 -3.73
C GLY A 23 -6.70 0.71 -3.30
N LEU A 24 -5.42 0.56 -3.67
CA LEU A 24 -4.39 1.50 -3.22
C LEU A 24 -4.57 2.88 -3.86
N GLN A 25 -5.01 2.94 -5.12
CA GLN A 25 -5.31 4.20 -5.79
C GLN A 25 -6.49 4.93 -5.12
N ASN A 26 -7.54 4.22 -4.73
CA ASN A 26 -8.66 4.77 -3.98
C ASN A 26 -8.25 5.21 -2.57
N VAL A 27 -7.37 4.46 -1.90
CA VAL A 27 -6.82 4.86 -0.60
C VAL A 27 -6.03 6.16 -0.76
N LYS A 28 -5.10 6.25 -1.72
CA LYS A 28 -4.33 7.47 -1.97
C LYS A 28 -5.23 8.66 -2.28
N ARG A 29 -6.21 8.51 -3.17
CA ARG A 29 -7.17 9.58 -3.49
C ARG A 29 -7.97 10.04 -2.27
N ARG A 30 -8.41 9.11 -1.41
CA ARG A 30 -9.13 9.46 -0.16
C ARG A 30 -8.22 10.18 0.83
N LEU A 31 -6.97 9.75 0.95
CA LEU A 31 -5.97 10.42 1.79
C LEU A 31 -5.70 11.84 1.30
N GLU A 32 -5.56 12.06 0.00
CA GLU A 32 -5.40 13.39 -0.60
C GLU A 32 -6.60 14.33 -0.32
N LEU A 33 -7.82 13.79 -0.27
CA LEU A 33 -9.04 14.56 0.03
C LEU A 33 -9.22 14.85 1.53
N SER A 34 -8.91 13.87 2.38
CA SER A 34 -9.18 13.96 3.83
C SER A 34 -8.02 14.55 4.63
N TYR A 35 -6.78 14.33 4.18
CA TYR A 35 -5.54 14.69 4.88
C TYR A 35 -4.53 15.33 3.91
N PRO A 36 -4.88 16.40 3.18
CA PRO A 36 -3.98 17.03 2.22
C PRO A 36 -2.64 17.40 2.87
N ASP A 37 -1.55 17.03 2.21
CA ASP A 37 -0.15 17.23 2.64
C ASP A 37 0.19 16.71 4.06
N SER A 38 -0.70 15.91 4.64
CA SER A 38 -0.65 15.47 6.04
C SER A 38 -0.56 13.95 6.15
N PHE A 39 -0.09 13.28 5.09
CA PHE A 39 0.12 11.83 5.10
C PHE A 39 1.36 11.41 4.30
N GLU A 40 1.96 10.30 4.70
CA GLU A 40 2.98 9.56 3.95
C GLU A 40 2.47 8.12 3.79
N LEU A 41 2.46 7.62 2.55
CA LEU A 41 2.05 6.25 2.23
C LEU A 41 3.20 5.54 1.51
N GLU A 42 3.78 4.54 2.15
CA GLU A 42 4.89 3.73 1.63
C GLU A 42 4.39 2.32 1.32
N VAL A 43 4.86 1.77 0.20
CA VAL A 43 4.55 0.40 -0.22
C VAL A 43 5.85 -0.32 -0.52
N GLU A 44 6.07 -1.43 0.18
CA GLU A 44 7.17 -2.34 -0.03
C GLU A 44 6.64 -3.65 -0.60
N ASN A 45 7.02 -3.91 -1.84
CA ASN A 45 6.58 -5.06 -2.59
C ASN A 45 7.78 -6.00 -2.82
N THR A 46 7.97 -6.97 -1.94
CA THR A 46 9.06 -7.96 -2.06
C THR A 46 8.54 -9.27 -2.65
N THR A 47 9.42 -10.25 -2.85
CA THR A 47 9.05 -11.56 -3.37
C THR A 47 8.17 -12.35 -2.38
N ASP A 48 8.46 -12.22 -1.08
CA ASP A 48 7.83 -13.03 -0.03
C ASP A 48 6.78 -12.26 0.76
N GLU A 49 6.75 -10.94 0.66
CA GLU A 49 5.88 -10.08 1.45
C GLU A 49 5.43 -8.82 0.68
N TYR A 50 4.18 -8.43 0.90
CA TYR A 50 3.63 -7.13 0.53
C TYR A 50 3.33 -6.33 1.80
N CYS A 51 4.01 -5.21 1.99
CA CYS A 51 3.88 -4.35 3.17
C CYS A 51 3.48 -2.93 2.76
N VAL A 52 2.54 -2.34 3.50
CA VAL A 52 2.07 -0.97 3.34
C VAL A 52 2.19 -0.25 4.68
N ARG A 53 2.76 0.95 4.66
CA ARG A 53 2.87 1.83 5.82
C ARG A 53 2.18 3.16 5.55
N LEU A 54 1.30 3.56 6.47
CA LEU A 54 0.64 4.85 6.48
C LEU A 54 1.06 5.63 7.71
N LYS A 55 1.55 6.84 7.50
CA LYS A 55 1.80 7.83 8.54
C LYS A 55 0.89 9.01 8.29
N LEU A 56 0.19 9.45 9.34
CA LEU A 56 -0.61 10.66 9.33
C LEU A 56 0.10 11.68 10.22
N ASN A 57 0.29 12.88 9.68
CA ASN A 57 0.88 14.02 10.37
C ASN A 57 -0.28 14.91 10.83
N LEU A 58 -0.91 14.54 11.94
CA LEU A 58 -2.01 15.29 12.54
C LEU A 58 -1.42 16.29 13.54
N VAL A 59 -1.82 17.57 13.41
CA VAL A 59 -1.41 18.68 14.28
C VAL A 59 -2.17 18.65 15.59
#